data_AF-A0A7S2AU94-F1
#
_entry.id   AF-A0A7S2AU94-F1
#
_cell.length_a   1.000
_cell.length_b   1.000
_cell.length_c   1.000
_cell.angle_alpha   90.00
_cell.angle_beta   90.00
_cell.angle_gamma   90.00
#
_symmetry.space_group_name_H-M   'P 1'
#
loop_
_entity.id
_entity.type
_entity.pdbx_description
1 polymer ?
#
loop_
_entity_poly.entity_id
_entity_poly.type
_entity_poly.pdbx_seq_one_letter_code
_entity_poly.pdbx_strand_id
1 'polypeptide(L)'
;PMVLVNGAAGIGTGWSTDVPNYDPRAIIENLRLWISKKKMKPMRPWYRGFKGVVEPIGKGCYYTWGVFEEKDKNHINTGLEITELPIRKWTQDYKEFLQTMLPNSDYKTKVTVQDIREYHTETSVHFNVKMAEEEVAKVKEQGVEHVFKLWSSISETNMVLFDHEGKIKKYKNALEILEEFAGVRLRYYDLRKKYLIDKLTLERDLLSNRARFIAMIIAKKLHINNRKKADVVKDLTKFKFKKFGDDRPPRTGFEYLLIMQIASLTKERKEELERMAKEKAAELEKVKRTSIQQMWLTDLKALEDAIIALYAADAEAAAASGRGKKRKASARGRGRGAAAGGDGEDGEGGEGGE
;
A
#
# COMPACT_ATOMS: atom_id res chain seq x y z
N PRO A 1 -4.65 4.27 -9.74
CA PRO A 1 -4.17 3.23 -10.69
C PRO A 1 -3.11 2.32 -10.04
N MET A 2 -3.50 1.14 -9.56
CA MET A 2 -2.58 0.22 -8.86
C MET A 2 -1.44 -0.29 -9.75
N VAL A 3 -1.66 -0.35 -11.07
CA VAL A 3 -0.62 -0.71 -12.05
C VAL A 3 0.61 0.21 -11.99
N LEU A 4 0.43 1.48 -11.64
CA LEU A 4 1.55 2.42 -11.45
C LEU A 4 2.14 2.34 -10.04
N VAL A 5 1.39 1.84 -9.05
CA VAL A 5 1.88 1.72 -7.66
C VAL A 5 2.82 0.53 -7.54
N ASN A 6 2.40 -0.63 -8.04
CA ASN A 6 3.12 -1.89 -7.89
C ASN A 6 3.96 -2.25 -9.12
N GLY A 7 3.86 -1.47 -10.19
CA GLY A 7 4.37 -1.86 -11.50
C GLY A 7 3.58 -3.02 -12.11
N ALA A 8 4.02 -3.45 -13.29
CA ALA A 8 3.52 -4.63 -13.97
C ALA A 8 4.58 -5.15 -14.94
N ALA A 9 4.92 -6.44 -14.83
CA ALA A 9 5.83 -7.11 -15.73
C ALA A 9 5.17 -8.37 -16.29
N GLY A 10 5.30 -8.62 -17.59
CA GLY A 10 4.71 -9.80 -18.22
C GLY A 10 5.17 -9.99 -19.66
N ILE A 11 5.24 -11.25 -20.09
CA ILE A 11 5.57 -11.66 -21.45
C ILE A 11 4.43 -12.51 -21.98
N GLY A 12 3.89 -12.15 -23.14
CA GLY A 12 2.87 -12.90 -23.86
C GLY A 12 3.32 -13.22 -25.28
N THR A 13 2.40 -13.74 -26.08
CA THR A 13 2.64 -13.95 -27.51
C THR A 13 2.44 -12.62 -28.24
N GLY A 14 3.49 -12.07 -28.84
CA GLY A 14 3.45 -10.82 -29.62
C GLY A 14 3.63 -9.52 -28.82
N TRP A 15 3.42 -9.53 -27.51
CA TRP A 15 3.60 -8.36 -26.64
C TRP A 15 4.29 -8.72 -25.33
N SER A 16 4.94 -7.72 -24.75
CA SER A 16 5.44 -7.74 -23.38
C SER A 16 5.12 -6.41 -22.72
N THR A 17 5.12 -6.38 -21.39
CA THR A 17 4.94 -5.15 -20.61
C THR A 17 5.99 -5.08 -19.51
N ASP A 18 6.52 -3.87 -19.30
CA ASP A 18 7.31 -3.50 -18.13
C ASP A 18 6.91 -2.08 -17.71
N VAL A 19 6.11 -2.00 -16.64
CA VAL A 19 5.67 -0.77 -16.00
C VAL A 19 6.41 -0.66 -14.68
N PRO A 20 7.19 0.41 -14.44
CA PRO A 20 7.88 0.62 -13.18
C PRO A 20 6.92 1.08 -12.07
N ASN A 21 7.39 1.02 -10.83
CA ASN A 21 6.68 1.53 -9.67
C ASN A 21 6.80 3.06 -9.59
N TYR A 22 5.77 3.71 -9.06
CA TYR A 22 5.71 5.15 -8.82
C TYR A 22 5.21 5.42 -7.39
N ASP A 23 5.61 6.58 -6.84
CA ASP A 23 5.19 6.99 -5.49
C ASP A 23 3.66 7.21 -5.46
N PRO A 24 2.93 6.47 -4.61
CA PRO A 24 1.50 6.66 -4.41
C PRO A 24 1.10 8.11 -4.10
N ARG A 25 1.96 8.86 -3.40
CA ARG A 25 1.69 10.27 -3.06
C ARG A 25 1.74 11.15 -4.30
N ALA A 26 2.70 10.92 -5.21
CA ALA A 26 2.78 11.63 -6.49
C ALA A 26 1.60 11.29 -7.41
N ILE A 27 1.15 10.03 -7.39
CA ILE A 27 -0.07 9.60 -8.10
C ILE A 27 -1.29 10.34 -7.54
N ILE A 28 -1.45 10.39 -6.21
CA ILE A 28 -2.56 11.09 -5.55
C ILE A 28 -2.54 12.59 -5.89
N GLU A 29 -1.37 13.23 -5.85
CA GLU A 29 -1.21 14.63 -6.23
C GLU A 29 -1.68 14.88 -7.68
N ASN A 30 -1.25 14.04 -8.62
CA ASN A 30 -1.66 14.19 -10.02
C ASN A 30 -3.15 13.90 -10.23
N LEU A 31 -3.75 12.96 -9.51
CA LEU A 31 -5.21 12.76 -9.53
C LEU A 31 -5.95 14.00 -9.04
N ARG A 32 -5.46 14.68 -7.99
CA ARG A 32 -6.03 15.95 -7.52
C ARG A 32 -5.92 17.06 -8.57
N LEU A 33 -4.78 17.15 -9.26
CA LEU A 33 -4.58 18.09 -10.37
C LEU A 33 -5.57 17.79 -11.50
N TRP A 34 -5.71 16.53 -11.90
CA TRP A 34 -6.65 16.10 -12.94
C TRP A 34 -8.10 16.42 -12.58
N ILE A 35 -8.54 16.10 -11.36
CA ILE A 35 -9.88 16.43 -10.84
C ILE A 35 -10.13 17.96 -10.88
N SER A 36 -9.10 18.74 -10.60
CA SER A 36 -9.13 20.21 -10.64
C SER A 36 -8.95 20.79 -12.04
N LYS A 37 -8.88 19.94 -13.09
CA LYS A 37 -8.60 20.33 -14.49
C LYS A 37 -7.28 21.11 -14.66
N LYS A 38 -6.31 20.85 -13.80
CA LYS A 38 -4.95 21.42 -13.87
C LYS A 38 -4.01 20.44 -14.57
N LYS A 39 -2.95 20.97 -15.18
CA LYS A 39 -1.92 20.16 -15.83
C LYS A 39 -1.22 19.26 -14.80
N MET A 40 -1.16 17.96 -15.11
CA MET A 40 -0.43 16.98 -14.30
C MET A 40 1.09 17.20 -14.38
N LYS A 41 1.79 16.86 -13.29
CA LYS A 41 3.24 16.92 -13.17
C LYS A 41 3.87 15.60 -13.65
N PRO A 42 5.02 15.62 -14.33
CA PRO A 42 5.78 14.42 -14.63
C PRO A 42 6.06 13.61 -13.36
N MET A 43 5.94 12.29 -13.46
CA MET A 43 6.31 11.36 -12.39
C MET A 43 7.58 10.64 -12.79
N ARG A 44 8.37 10.22 -11.79
CA ARG A 44 9.56 9.40 -11.98
C ARG A 44 9.39 8.08 -11.24
N PRO A 45 10.03 6.98 -11.69
CA PRO A 45 10.02 5.73 -10.97
C PRO A 45 10.48 5.90 -9.52
N TRP A 46 9.82 5.17 -8.62
CA TRP A 46 10.08 5.20 -7.19
C TRP A 46 9.71 3.86 -6.56
N TYR A 47 10.56 3.37 -5.66
CA TYR A 47 10.38 2.09 -4.98
C TYR A 47 10.45 2.32 -3.47
N ARG A 48 9.44 1.83 -2.75
CA ARG A 48 9.36 1.98 -1.29
C ARG A 48 10.54 1.27 -0.63
N GLY A 49 11.27 1.99 0.23
CA GLY A 49 12.40 1.46 0.99
C GLY A 49 13.75 1.51 0.25
N PHE A 50 13.76 1.79 -1.06
CA PHE A 50 14.99 1.98 -1.81
C PHE A 50 15.67 3.30 -1.39
N LYS A 51 16.94 3.22 -0.99
CA LYS A 51 17.74 4.36 -0.50
C LYS A 51 18.67 4.95 -1.55
N GLY A 52 18.81 4.27 -2.68
CA GLY A 52 19.65 4.70 -3.78
C GLY A 52 19.03 5.84 -4.58
N VAL A 53 19.74 6.23 -5.65
CA VAL A 53 19.35 7.36 -6.48
C VAL A 53 18.70 6.87 -7.76
N VAL A 54 17.59 7.50 -8.16
CA VAL A 54 16.95 7.28 -9.47
C VAL A 54 17.13 8.54 -10.31
N GLU A 55 17.98 8.48 -11.33
CA GLU A 55 18.36 9.63 -12.15
C GLU A 55 17.84 9.50 -13.59
N PRO A 56 17.23 10.56 -14.16
CA PRO A 56 16.81 10.56 -15.55
C PRO A 56 18.01 10.72 -16.49
N ILE A 57 18.09 9.85 -17.50
CA ILE A 57 19.18 9.87 -18.52
C ILE A 57 18.65 10.38 -19.87
N GLY A 58 17.34 10.20 -20.08
CA GLY A 58 16.68 10.54 -21.32
C GLY A 58 15.17 10.38 -21.17
N LYS A 59 14.46 10.50 -22.30
CA LYS A 59 13.01 10.42 -22.30
C LYS A 59 12.53 9.01 -21.92
N GLY A 60 12.06 8.86 -20.68
CA GLY A 60 11.54 7.59 -20.16
C GLY A 60 12.62 6.56 -19.84
N CYS A 61 13.87 6.96 -19.64
CA CYS A 61 14.97 6.08 -19.22
C CYS A 61 15.66 6.63 -17.98
N TYR A 62 15.89 5.76 -17.00
CA TYR A 62 16.42 6.11 -15.69
C TYR A 62 17.54 5.17 -15.30
N TYR A 63 18.59 5.70 -14.67
CA TYR A 63 19.55 4.90 -13.93
C TYR A 63 19.09 4.77 -12.50
N THR A 64 19.28 3.58 -11.93
CA THR A 64 19.12 3.34 -10.51
C THR A 64 20.49 2.99 -9.95
N TRP A 65 20.96 3.79 -9.00
CA TRP A 65 22.27 3.63 -8.38
C TRP A 65 22.12 3.06 -6.98
N GLY A 66 22.94 2.05 -6.65
CA GLY A 66 23.14 1.62 -5.27
C GLY A 66 23.85 2.69 -4.44
N VAL A 67 24.03 2.42 -3.16
CA VAL A 67 24.74 3.31 -2.22
C VAL A 67 25.99 2.60 -1.75
N PHE A 68 27.11 3.31 -1.82
CA PHE A 68 28.38 2.86 -1.28
C PHE A 68 29.14 4.01 -0.62
N GLU A 69 30.01 3.68 0.32
CA GLU A 69 30.92 4.59 0.99
C GLU A 69 32.32 3.96 1.03
N GLU A 70 33.36 4.78 0.90
CA GLU A 70 34.74 4.32 1.09
C GLU A 70 35.11 4.32 2.57
N LYS A 71 35.84 3.29 3.02
CA LYS A 71 36.36 3.26 4.39
C LYS A 71 37.68 4.01 4.48
N ASP A 72 37.76 4.89 5.48
CA ASP A 72 38.94 5.73 5.72
C ASP A 72 40.16 4.91 6.19
N LYS A 73 41.36 5.38 5.84
CA LYS A 73 42.64 4.67 6.00
C LYS A 73 43.03 4.38 7.46
N ASN A 74 42.39 5.07 8.40
CA ASN A 74 42.66 4.96 9.83
C ASN A 74 42.00 3.74 10.51
N HIS A 75 41.09 3.05 9.81
CA HIS A 75 40.60 1.75 10.24
C HIS A 75 41.28 0.65 9.43
N ILE A 76 41.66 -0.43 10.12
CA ILE A 76 42.41 -1.64 9.69
C ILE A 76 41.92 -2.33 8.38
N ASN A 77 40.91 -1.80 7.67
CA ASN A 77 40.38 -2.31 6.41
C ASN A 77 40.19 -1.17 5.38
N THR A 78 41.16 -1.01 4.48
CA THR A 78 40.99 -0.28 3.21
C THR A 78 39.95 -1.00 2.33
N GLY A 79 38.97 -0.29 1.80
CA GLY A 79 37.90 -0.91 1.03
C GLY A 79 36.63 -0.08 0.86
N LEU A 80 35.52 -0.77 0.54
CA LEU A 80 34.20 -0.19 0.28
C LEU A 80 33.12 -0.80 1.17
N GLU A 81 32.18 0.03 1.60
CA GLU A 81 30.94 -0.38 2.26
C GLU A 81 29.77 -0.15 1.31
N ILE A 82 29.09 -1.23 0.89
CA ILE A 82 27.95 -1.17 -0.01
C ILE A 82 26.68 -1.40 0.81
N THR A 83 25.82 -0.40 0.90
CA THR A 83 24.65 -0.39 1.79
C THR A 83 23.31 -0.42 1.04
N GLU A 84 23.34 -0.33 -0.29
CA GLU A 84 22.15 -0.48 -1.13
C GLU A 84 22.54 -1.00 -2.52
N LEU A 85 21.72 -1.89 -3.07
CA LEU A 85 21.89 -2.42 -4.44
C LEU A 85 20.93 -1.73 -5.40
N PRO A 86 21.28 -1.59 -6.69
CA PRO A 86 20.35 -1.05 -7.67
C PRO A 86 19.09 -1.92 -7.78
N ILE A 87 17.99 -1.29 -8.19
CA ILE A 87 16.66 -1.93 -8.24
C ILE A 87 16.69 -3.18 -9.13
N ARG A 88 15.99 -4.24 -8.69
CA ARG A 88 15.95 -5.60 -9.29
C ARG A 88 17.26 -6.40 -9.21
N LYS A 89 18.23 -5.97 -8.39
CA LYS A 89 19.42 -6.76 -8.08
C LYS A 89 19.28 -7.45 -6.73
N TRP A 90 19.27 -8.77 -6.72
CA TRP A 90 19.12 -9.55 -5.48
C TRP A 90 20.44 -9.69 -4.73
N THR A 91 20.35 -9.74 -3.40
CA THR A 91 21.51 -9.85 -2.49
C THR A 91 22.35 -11.09 -2.77
N GLN A 92 21.70 -12.23 -3.01
CA GLN A 92 22.37 -13.51 -3.26
C GLN A 92 23.12 -13.50 -4.60
N ASP A 93 22.43 -13.13 -5.69
CA ASP A 93 23.06 -12.98 -7.02
C ASP A 93 24.25 -12.01 -6.97
N TYR A 94 24.13 -10.94 -6.17
CA TYR A 94 25.20 -9.97 -6.02
C TYR A 94 26.38 -10.49 -5.20
N LYS A 95 26.11 -11.28 -4.16
CA LYS A 95 27.15 -11.97 -3.39
C LYS A 95 27.95 -12.92 -4.27
N GLU A 96 27.28 -13.73 -5.08
CA GLU A 96 27.94 -14.65 -6.02
C GLU A 96 28.83 -13.88 -6.99
N PHE A 97 28.35 -12.74 -7.50
CA PHE A 97 29.16 -11.83 -8.30
C PHE A 97 30.41 -11.32 -7.56
N LEU A 98 30.29 -10.88 -6.30
CA LEU A 98 31.45 -10.43 -5.53
C LEU A 98 32.45 -11.57 -5.27
N GLN A 99 31.98 -12.80 -5.06
CA GLN A 99 32.84 -13.97 -4.85
C GLN A 99 33.70 -14.28 -6.09
N THR A 100 33.21 -13.97 -7.30
CA THR A 100 34.03 -14.07 -8.52
C THR A 100 35.20 -13.10 -8.57
N MET A 101 35.27 -12.10 -7.67
CA MET A 101 36.39 -11.16 -7.59
C MET A 101 37.43 -11.54 -6.53
N LEU A 102 37.23 -12.66 -5.81
CA LEU A 102 38.19 -13.15 -4.82
C LEU A 102 39.40 -13.82 -5.48
N PRO A 103 40.57 -13.88 -4.81
CA PRO A 103 41.83 -14.32 -5.43
C PRO A 103 41.83 -15.79 -5.84
N ASN A 104 41.00 -16.61 -5.20
CA ASN A 104 40.90 -18.05 -5.43
C ASN A 104 39.73 -18.45 -6.35
N SER A 105 39.13 -17.48 -7.06
CA SER A 105 38.04 -17.78 -7.98
C SER A 105 38.59 -18.20 -9.35
N ASP A 106 37.85 -19.07 -10.05
CA ASP A 106 38.19 -19.50 -11.42
C ASP A 106 37.98 -18.40 -12.48
N TYR A 107 37.49 -17.23 -12.06
CA TYR A 107 37.12 -16.12 -12.94
C TYR A 107 38.23 -15.07 -12.96
N LYS A 108 38.73 -14.72 -14.16
CA LYS A 108 39.66 -13.61 -14.34
C LYS A 108 38.92 -12.27 -14.26
N THR A 109 39.00 -11.60 -13.12
CA THR A 109 38.46 -10.24 -12.93
C THR A 109 39.55 -9.18 -13.07
N LYS A 110 39.15 -7.95 -13.44
CA LYS A 110 40.07 -6.79 -13.59
C LYS A 110 40.56 -6.23 -12.26
N VAL A 111 39.84 -6.52 -11.18
CA VAL A 111 40.08 -6.05 -9.83
C VAL A 111 40.00 -7.26 -8.90
N THR A 112 40.90 -7.31 -7.93
CA THR A 112 40.96 -8.38 -6.94
C THR A 112 40.51 -7.87 -5.57
N VAL A 113 39.48 -8.52 -5.03
CA VAL A 113 38.98 -8.30 -3.68
C VAL A 113 39.68 -9.25 -2.72
N GLN A 114 40.07 -8.78 -1.53
CA GLN A 114 40.77 -9.59 -0.52
C GLN A 114 39.82 -10.36 0.39
N ASP A 115 38.76 -9.70 0.88
CA ASP A 115 37.80 -10.25 1.84
C ASP A 115 36.43 -9.59 1.62
N ILE A 116 35.35 -10.34 1.86
CA ILE A 116 33.97 -9.86 1.77
C ILE A 116 33.26 -10.26 3.06
N ARG A 117 32.70 -9.27 3.75
CA ARG A 117 31.90 -9.50 4.96
C ARG A 117 30.47 -8.99 4.78
N GLU A 118 29.52 -9.76 5.26
CA GLU A 118 28.09 -9.52 5.08
C GLU A 118 27.43 -9.16 6.41
N TYR A 119 26.67 -8.07 6.44
CA TYR A 119 25.95 -7.59 7.63
C TYR A 119 24.47 -7.32 7.35
N HIS A 120 23.90 -8.10 6.41
CA HIS A 120 22.54 -7.97 5.92
C HIS A 120 21.48 -8.14 7.03
N THR A 121 20.29 -7.63 6.76
CA THR A 121 19.06 -8.00 7.46
C THR A 121 18.05 -8.49 6.44
N GLU A 122 16.87 -8.93 6.88
CA GLU A 122 15.76 -9.27 5.99
C GLU A 122 15.37 -8.13 5.03
N THR A 123 15.61 -6.87 5.41
CA THR A 123 15.16 -5.68 4.69
C THR A 123 16.28 -4.72 4.29
N SER A 124 17.55 -5.09 4.51
CA SER A 124 18.68 -4.21 4.17
C SER A 124 19.92 -4.98 3.72
N VAL A 125 20.62 -4.40 2.75
CA VAL A 125 21.89 -4.90 2.25
C VAL A 125 23.05 -4.17 2.93
N HIS A 126 24.12 -4.89 3.17
CA HIS A 126 25.37 -4.34 3.71
C HIS A 126 26.52 -5.31 3.40
N PHE A 127 27.37 -4.95 2.45
CA PHE A 127 28.63 -5.63 2.17
C PHE A 127 29.79 -4.75 2.60
N ASN A 128 30.79 -5.33 3.23
CA ASN A 128 32.08 -4.71 3.49
C ASN A 128 33.13 -5.45 2.66
N VAL A 129 33.67 -4.77 1.66
CA VAL A 129 34.56 -5.30 0.65
C VAL A 129 35.96 -4.76 0.92
N LYS A 130 36.86 -5.63 1.37
CA LYS A 130 38.26 -5.29 1.63
C LYS A 130 39.09 -5.41 0.35
N MET A 131 39.89 -4.41 0.07
CA MET A 131 40.77 -4.37 -1.10
C MET A 131 42.13 -3.79 -0.73
N ALA A 132 43.15 -4.10 -1.53
CA ALA A 132 44.43 -3.42 -1.44
C ALA A 132 44.28 -1.96 -1.87
N GLU A 133 45.15 -1.07 -1.37
CA GLU A 133 45.06 0.37 -1.66
C GLU A 133 45.24 0.67 -3.14
N GLU A 134 46.10 -0.09 -3.82
CA GLU A 134 46.31 0.04 -5.27
C GLU A 134 45.04 -0.35 -6.05
N GLU A 135 44.32 -1.37 -5.60
CA GLU A 135 43.07 -1.81 -6.21
C GLU A 135 41.95 -0.79 -5.99
N VAL A 136 41.86 -0.17 -4.80
CA VAL A 136 40.89 0.92 -4.55
C VAL A 136 41.15 2.10 -5.48
N ALA A 137 42.42 2.49 -5.67
CA ALA A 137 42.78 3.56 -6.60
C ALA A 137 42.36 3.22 -8.04
N LYS A 138 42.63 2.00 -8.51
CA LYS A 138 42.20 1.52 -9.84
C LYS A 138 40.68 1.53 -10.00
N VAL A 139 39.94 1.09 -8.98
CA VAL A 139 38.47 1.09 -8.98
C VAL A 139 37.94 2.52 -9.11
N LYS A 140 38.51 3.48 -8.39
CA LYS A 140 38.10 4.88 -8.44
C LYS A 140 38.32 5.49 -9.82
N GLU A 141 39.47 5.22 -10.44
CA GLU A 141 39.77 5.70 -11.79
C GLU A 141 38.78 5.14 -12.82
N GLN A 142 38.32 3.89 -12.64
CA GLN A 142 37.35 3.24 -13.53
C GLN A 142 35.88 3.55 -13.19
N GLY A 143 35.61 4.12 -12.01
CA GLY A 143 34.27 4.32 -11.46
C GLY A 143 33.79 3.11 -10.64
N VAL A 144 33.57 3.31 -9.34
CA VAL A 144 33.18 2.26 -8.38
C VAL A 144 31.89 1.58 -8.84
N GLU A 145 30.89 2.39 -9.19
CA GLU A 145 29.60 1.94 -9.69
C GLU A 145 29.71 1.01 -10.90
N HIS A 146 30.63 1.24 -11.82
CA HIS A 146 30.81 0.39 -13.00
C HIS A 146 31.51 -0.92 -12.67
N VAL A 147 32.60 -0.87 -11.88
CA VAL A 147 33.35 -2.07 -11.49
C VAL A 147 32.50 -2.99 -10.64
N PHE A 148 31.82 -2.44 -9.64
CA PHE A 148 30.96 -3.19 -8.73
C PHE A 148 29.53 -3.39 -9.26
N LYS A 149 29.24 -2.95 -10.49
CA LYS A 149 27.91 -3.06 -11.11
C LYS A 149 26.79 -2.55 -10.17
N LEU A 150 27.03 -1.44 -9.48
CA LEU A 150 26.06 -0.80 -8.58
C LEU A 150 25.07 0.11 -9.32
N TRP A 151 24.85 -0.16 -10.61
CA TRP A 151 23.88 0.55 -11.44
C TRP A 151 22.98 -0.43 -12.17
N SER A 152 21.77 0.02 -12.48
CA SER A 152 20.81 -0.68 -13.35
C SER A 152 19.98 0.35 -14.10
N SER A 153 19.25 -0.07 -15.13
CA SER A 153 18.41 0.81 -15.94
C SER A 153 16.93 0.45 -15.82
N ILE A 154 16.09 1.47 -15.71
CA ILE A 154 14.63 1.36 -15.81
C ILE A 154 14.17 2.12 -17.06
N SER A 155 13.26 1.51 -17.83
CA SER A 155 12.70 2.12 -19.04
C SER A 155 11.18 2.14 -19.00
N GLU A 156 10.58 3.24 -19.45
CA GLU A 156 9.14 3.44 -19.66
C GLU A 156 8.73 3.16 -21.12
N THR A 157 9.61 2.55 -21.92
CA THR A 157 9.40 2.38 -23.37
C THR A 157 8.37 1.31 -23.74
N ASN A 158 8.05 0.40 -22.81
CA ASN A 158 7.23 -0.77 -23.07
C ASN A 158 6.09 -0.95 -22.05
N MET A 159 5.19 0.03 -21.99
CA MET A 159 4.00 -0.04 -21.14
C MET A 159 2.78 -0.45 -21.96
N VAL A 160 2.56 -1.76 -22.10
CA VAL A 160 1.46 -2.33 -22.88
C VAL A 160 0.45 -2.94 -21.92
N LEU A 161 -0.76 -2.40 -21.86
CA LEU A 161 -1.81 -2.85 -20.94
C LEU A 161 -3.12 -3.06 -21.70
N PHE A 162 -4.02 -3.82 -21.10
CA PHE A 162 -5.41 -3.84 -21.53
C PHE A 162 -6.11 -2.57 -21.05
N ASP A 163 -6.82 -1.89 -21.96
CA ASP A 163 -7.70 -0.79 -21.62
C ASP A 163 -8.99 -1.29 -20.96
N HIS A 164 -9.85 -0.35 -20.56
CA HIS A 164 -11.14 -0.65 -19.93
C HIS A 164 -12.16 -1.36 -20.84
N GLU A 165 -11.92 -1.42 -22.16
CA GLU A 165 -12.71 -2.18 -23.13
C GLU A 165 -12.12 -3.58 -23.40
N GLY A 166 -10.98 -3.91 -22.78
CA GLY A 166 -10.27 -5.17 -22.98
C GLY A 166 -9.38 -5.20 -24.23
N LYS A 167 -9.06 -4.04 -24.82
CA LYS A 167 -8.15 -3.96 -25.99
C LYS A 167 -6.73 -3.69 -25.54
N ILE A 168 -5.76 -4.27 -26.24
CA ILE A 168 -4.34 -4.05 -25.98
C ILE A 168 -3.96 -2.65 -26.47
N LYS A 169 -3.37 -1.84 -25.59
CA LYS A 169 -2.91 -0.49 -25.88
C LYS A 169 -1.50 -0.27 -25.35
N LYS A 170 -0.64 0.35 -26.16
CA LYS A 170 0.69 0.81 -25.74
C LYS A 170 0.60 2.27 -25.28
N TYR A 171 0.94 2.51 -24.02
CA TYR A 171 0.94 3.84 -23.41
C TYR A 171 2.31 4.49 -23.54
N LYS A 172 2.34 5.81 -23.78
CA LYS A 172 3.60 6.55 -24.01
C LYS A 172 4.33 6.91 -22.73
N ASN A 173 3.60 7.11 -21.64
CA ASN A 173 4.12 7.49 -20.33
C ASN A 173 3.09 7.18 -19.25
N ALA A 174 3.50 7.26 -17.98
CA ALA A 174 2.59 7.01 -16.85
C ALA A 174 1.42 7.99 -16.73
N LEU A 175 1.52 9.21 -17.29
CA LEU A 175 0.43 10.18 -17.26
C LEU A 175 -0.74 9.78 -18.16
N GLU A 176 -0.47 9.14 -19.30
CA GLU A 176 -1.52 8.62 -20.19
C GLU A 176 -2.32 7.51 -19.50
N ILE A 177 -1.62 6.60 -18.79
CA ILE A 177 -2.25 5.56 -17.96
C ILE A 177 -3.10 6.20 -16.85
N LEU A 178 -2.57 7.25 -16.21
CA LEU A 178 -3.23 7.95 -15.13
C LEU A 178 -4.51 8.67 -15.59
N GLU A 179 -4.45 9.33 -16.75
CA GLU A 179 -5.58 10.04 -17.35
C GLU A 179 -6.72 9.10 -17.73
N GLU A 180 -6.39 7.98 -18.40
CA GLU A 180 -7.40 6.98 -18.77
C GLU A 180 -8.04 6.34 -17.53
N PHE A 181 -7.22 5.97 -16.54
CA PHE A 181 -7.71 5.51 -15.25
C PHE A 181 -8.63 6.54 -14.60
N ALA A 182 -8.28 7.82 -14.64
CA ALA A 182 -9.04 8.88 -13.99
C ALA A 182 -10.42 9.07 -14.63
N GLY A 183 -10.49 9.03 -15.96
CA GLY A 183 -11.76 9.07 -16.70
C GLY A 183 -12.69 7.92 -16.32
N VAL A 184 -12.18 6.69 -16.30
CA VAL A 184 -12.96 5.51 -15.88
C VAL A 184 -13.35 5.61 -14.42
N ARG A 185 -12.41 5.97 -13.53
CA ARG A 185 -12.67 6.03 -12.09
C ARG A 185 -13.74 7.05 -11.74
N LEU A 186 -13.75 8.22 -12.38
CA LEU A 186 -14.76 9.25 -12.16
C LEU A 186 -16.18 8.76 -12.54
N ARG A 187 -16.31 8.02 -13.65
CA ARG A 187 -17.59 7.37 -14.03
C ARG A 187 -18.08 6.40 -12.96
N TYR A 188 -17.17 5.63 -12.36
CA TYR A 188 -17.53 4.73 -11.26
C TYR A 188 -17.89 5.47 -9.96
N TYR A 189 -17.37 6.67 -9.72
CA TYR A 189 -17.85 7.52 -8.62
C TYR A 189 -19.28 8.01 -8.83
N ASP A 190 -19.66 8.29 -10.08
CA ASP A 190 -21.04 8.62 -10.42
C ASP A 190 -21.99 7.44 -10.17
N LEU A 191 -21.64 6.24 -10.65
CA LEU A 191 -22.38 5.00 -10.38
C LEU A 191 -22.50 4.74 -8.87
N ARG A 192 -21.40 4.91 -8.12
CA ARG A 192 -21.39 4.78 -6.65
C ARG A 192 -22.32 5.80 -6.00
N LYS A 193 -22.29 7.07 -6.43
CA LYS A 193 -23.15 8.11 -5.87
C LYS A 193 -24.63 7.79 -6.11
N LYS A 194 -25.00 7.37 -7.33
CA LYS A 194 -26.36 6.94 -7.66
C LYS A 194 -26.81 5.80 -6.77
N TYR A 195 -25.99 4.74 -6.65
CA TYR A 195 -26.29 3.61 -5.78
C TYR A 195 -26.49 4.02 -4.32
N LEU A 196 -25.63 4.89 -3.78
CA LEU A 196 -25.76 5.38 -2.40
C LEU A 196 -27.05 6.19 -2.19
N ILE A 197 -27.42 7.03 -3.15
CA ILE A 197 -28.67 7.78 -3.13
C ILE A 197 -29.86 6.83 -3.12
N ASP A 198 -29.88 5.83 -4.01
CA ASP A 198 -30.99 4.87 -4.12
C ASP A 198 -31.11 4.03 -2.84
N LYS A 199 -29.98 3.54 -2.31
CA LYS A 199 -29.92 2.78 -1.05
C LYS A 199 -30.44 3.61 0.14
N LEU A 200 -29.92 4.82 0.34
CA LEU A 200 -30.33 5.68 1.46
C LEU A 200 -31.79 6.14 1.33
N THR A 201 -32.26 6.38 0.10
CA THR A 201 -33.67 6.70 -0.18
C THR A 201 -34.58 5.55 0.22
N LEU A 202 -34.22 4.32 -0.17
CA LEU A 202 -34.94 3.11 0.20
C LEU A 202 -35.00 2.92 1.72
N GLU A 203 -33.85 3.01 2.40
CA GLU A 203 -33.76 2.86 3.86
C GLU A 203 -34.60 3.92 4.59
N ARG A 204 -34.47 5.19 4.21
CA ARG A 204 -35.26 6.30 4.76
C ARG A 204 -36.76 6.06 4.55
N ASP A 205 -37.17 5.67 3.35
CA ASP A 205 -38.59 5.49 3.04
C ASP A 205 -39.19 4.31 3.79
N LEU A 206 -38.45 3.20 3.94
CA LEU A 206 -38.88 2.06 4.75
C LEU A 206 -39.10 2.47 6.21
N LEU A 207 -38.14 3.18 6.82
CA LEU A 207 -38.22 3.66 8.20
C LEU A 207 -39.39 4.64 8.37
N SER A 208 -39.54 5.60 7.47
CA SER A 208 -40.61 6.60 7.49
C SER A 208 -41.99 5.95 7.35
N ASN A 209 -42.16 4.98 6.45
CA ASN A 209 -43.42 4.26 6.31
C ASN A 209 -43.73 3.41 7.56
N ARG A 210 -42.74 2.73 8.16
CA ARG A 210 -42.94 1.98 9.41
C ARG A 210 -43.36 2.89 10.57
N ALA A 211 -42.69 4.02 10.75
CA ALA A 211 -43.06 5.02 11.74
C ALA A 211 -44.49 5.53 11.53
N ARG A 212 -44.85 5.88 10.28
CA ARG A 212 -46.20 6.36 9.93
C ARG A 212 -47.27 5.30 10.15
N PHE A 213 -46.97 4.04 9.86
CA PHE A 213 -47.87 2.92 10.08
C PHE A 213 -48.20 2.74 11.57
N ILE A 214 -47.17 2.70 12.43
CA ILE A 214 -47.38 2.64 13.88
C ILE A 214 -48.15 3.87 14.36
N ALA A 215 -47.79 5.07 13.90
CA ALA A 215 -48.47 6.31 14.27
C ALA A 215 -49.97 6.29 13.95
N MET A 216 -50.36 5.76 12.79
CA MET A 216 -51.76 5.63 12.39
C MET A 216 -52.52 4.58 13.22
N ILE A 217 -51.87 3.50 13.64
CA ILE A 217 -52.46 2.49 14.53
C ILE A 217 -52.69 3.08 15.93
N ILE A 218 -51.67 3.73 16.51
CA ILE A 218 -51.78 4.39 17.83
C ILE A 218 -52.88 5.45 17.82
N ALA A 219 -52.96 6.24 16.74
CA ALA A 219 -54.00 7.26 16.56
C ALA A 219 -55.38 6.68 16.20
N LYS A 220 -55.54 5.35 16.17
CA LYS A 220 -56.78 4.64 15.78
C LYS A 220 -57.33 5.05 14.41
N LYS A 221 -56.47 5.50 13.48
CA LYS A 221 -56.82 5.84 12.09
C LYS A 221 -56.70 4.66 11.13
N LEU A 222 -55.90 3.66 11.50
CA LEU A 222 -55.73 2.41 10.75
C LEU A 222 -56.04 1.23 11.67
N HIS A 223 -57.03 0.42 11.28
CA HIS A 223 -57.47 -0.75 12.04
C HIS A 223 -57.11 -2.03 11.30
N ILE A 224 -56.35 -2.90 11.97
CA ILE A 224 -55.84 -4.16 11.39
C ILE A 224 -56.51 -5.37 12.04
N ASN A 225 -56.87 -5.27 13.32
CA ASN A 225 -57.43 -6.38 14.07
C ASN A 225 -58.75 -6.86 13.46
N ASN A 226 -58.91 -8.18 13.33
CA ASN A 226 -60.08 -8.85 12.75
C ASN A 226 -60.50 -8.37 11.34
N ARG A 227 -59.54 -7.96 10.50
CA ARG A 227 -59.77 -7.51 9.11
C ARG A 227 -59.13 -8.48 8.12
N LYS A 228 -59.77 -8.67 6.95
CA LYS A 228 -59.18 -9.45 5.84
C LYS A 228 -57.94 -8.73 5.30
N LYS A 229 -56.88 -9.47 4.97
CA LYS A 229 -55.62 -8.93 4.41
C LYS A 229 -55.86 -8.01 3.22
N ALA A 230 -56.77 -8.39 2.31
CA ALA A 230 -57.09 -7.60 1.13
C ALA A 230 -57.62 -6.18 1.46
N ASP A 231 -58.41 -6.04 2.53
CA ASP A 231 -58.96 -4.74 2.92
C ASP A 231 -57.92 -3.87 3.60
N VAL A 232 -57.01 -4.46 4.40
CA VAL A 232 -55.86 -3.73 4.96
C VAL A 232 -54.95 -3.22 3.85
N VAL A 233 -54.71 -4.01 2.80
CA VAL A 233 -53.91 -3.60 1.63
C VAL A 233 -54.58 -2.44 0.86
N LYS A 234 -55.92 -2.44 0.75
CA LYS A 234 -56.67 -1.30 0.18
C LYS A 234 -56.48 -0.04 1.02
N ASP A 235 -56.55 -0.16 2.35
CA ASP A 235 -56.33 0.97 3.26
C ASP A 235 -54.88 1.51 3.14
N LEU A 236 -53.88 0.62 3.11
CA LEU A 236 -52.47 1.03 2.92
C LEU A 236 -52.25 1.75 1.58
N THR A 237 -52.92 1.30 0.52
CA THR A 237 -52.89 1.94 -0.79
C THR A 237 -53.58 3.31 -0.74
N LYS A 238 -54.75 3.41 -0.10
CA LYS A 238 -55.50 4.66 0.11
C LYS A 238 -54.69 5.69 0.89
N PHE A 239 -53.98 5.25 1.94
CA PHE A 239 -53.08 6.09 2.74
C PHE A 239 -51.71 6.33 2.08
N LYS A 240 -51.51 5.90 0.83
CA LYS A 240 -50.29 6.11 0.05
C LYS A 240 -49.04 5.59 0.75
N PHE A 241 -49.10 4.40 1.35
CA PHE A 241 -47.88 3.71 1.78
C PHE A 241 -47.09 3.28 0.56
N LYS A 242 -45.75 3.40 0.63
CA LYS A 242 -44.89 2.93 -0.45
C LYS A 242 -44.83 1.41 -0.44
N LYS A 243 -44.87 0.82 -1.63
CA LYS A 243 -44.60 -0.61 -1.84
C LYS A 243 -43.10 -0.82 -1.97
N PHE A 244 -42.58 -1.92 -1.44
CA PHE A 244 -41.19 -2.34 -1.59
C PHE A 244 -41.12 -3.84 -1.89
N GLY A 245 -40.14 -4.23 -2.71
CA GLY A 245 -39.96 -5.62 -3.13
C GLY A 245 -40.94 -6.04 -4.23
N ASP A 246 -41.18 -7.36 -4.32
CA ASP A 246 -42.11 -7.93 -5.31
C ASP A 246 -43.56 -7.63 -4.93
N ASP A 247 -44.29 -7.00 -5.84
CA ASP A 247 -45.71 -6.69 -5.70
C ASP A 247 -46.62 -7.62 -6.51
N ARG A 248 -46.04 -8.67 -7.11
CA ARG A 248 -46.79 -9.71 -7.79
C ARG A 248 -47.46 -10.64 -6.78
N PRO A 249 -48.73 -11.04 -7.02
CA PRO A 249 -49.42 -12.01 -6.18
C PRO A 249 -48.58 -13.28 -5.96
N PRO A 250 -48.49 -13.81 -4.73
CA PRO A 250 -49.32 -13.50 -3.54
C PRO A 250 -48.80 -12.35 -2.66
N ARG A 251 -47.72 -11.66 -3.07
CA ARG A 251 -47.16 -10.51 -2.34
C ARG A 251 -47.84 -9.21 -2.77
N THR A 252 -47.69 -8.19 -1.95
CA THR A 252 -48.41 -6.92 -2.07
C THR A 252 -47.48 -5.70 -2.10
N GLY A 253 -46.21 -5.90 -1.76
CA GLY A 253 -45.21 -4.85 -1.53
C GLY A 253 -45.32 -4.19 -0.16
N PHE A 254 -46.28 -4.60 0.69
CA PHE A 254 -46.50 -4.07 2.05
C PHE A 254 -46.03 -5.02 3.15
N GLU A 255 -45.39 -6.13 2.79
CA GLU A 255 -44.95 -7.18 3.72
C GLU A 255 -44.04 -6.62 4.82
N TYR A 256 -43.22 -5.61 4.52
CA TYR A 256 -42.35 -4.94 5.50
C TYR A 256 -43.11 -4.22 6.64
N LEU A 257 -44.41 -3.97 6.46
CA LEU A 257 -45.34 -3.45 7.48
C LEU A 257 -46.17 -4.58 8.09
N LEU A 258 -46.71 -5.47 7.26
CA LEU A 258 -47.64 -6.51 7.70
C LEU A 258 -46.98 -7.62 8.55
N ILE A 259 -45.66 -7.80 8.42
CA ILE A 259 -44.87 -8.78 9.18
C ILE A 259 -44.33 -8.16 10.49
N MET A 260 -44.58 -6.88 10.75
CA MET A 260 -44.14 -6.24 11.99
C MET A 260 -44.77 -6.93 13.21
N GLN A 261 -43.94 -7.24 14.21
CA GLN A 261 -44.39 -7.85 15.45
C GLN A 261 -45.32 -6.91 16.22
N ILE A 262 -46.37 -7.44 16.86
CA ILE A 262 -47.32 -6.63 17.66
C ILE A 262 -46.59 -5.84 18.75
N ALA A 263 -45.56 -6.42 19.36
CA ALA A 263 -44.70 -5.76 20.35
C ALA A 263 -43.98 -4.50 19.81
N SER A 264 -43.87 -4.32 18.49
CA SER A 264 -43.27 -3.13 17.88
C SER A 264 -44.25 -1.95 17.73
N LEU A 265 -45.54 -2.15 18.03
CA LEU A 265 -46.59 -1.13 17.87
C LEU A 265 -46.68 -0.20 19.09
N THR A 266 -45.54 0.30 19.58
CA THR A 266 -45.46 1.21 20.75
C THR A 266 -45.04 2.61 20.35
N LYS A 267 -45.25 3.58 21.24
CA LYS A 267 -44.88 4.99 21.04
C LYS A 267 -43.36 5.15 20.96
N GLU A 268 -42.62 4.45 21.81
CA GLU A 268 -41.16 4.48 21.89
C GLU A 268 -40.56 3.97 20.57
N ARG A 269 -41.09 2.85 20.04
CA ARG A 269 -40.60 2.30 18.78
C ARG A 269 -40.91 3.22 17.59
N LYS A 270 -42.06 3.90 17.60
CA LYS A 270 -42.39 4.92 16.60
C LYS A 270 -41.37 6.06 16.64
N GLU A 271 -41.10 6.62 17.81
CA GLU A 271 -40.12 7.72 17.98
C GLU A 271 -38.70 7.31 17.57
N GLU A 272 -38.29 6.09 17.89
CA GLU A 272 -37.01 5.52 17.45
C GLU A 272 -36.92 5.43 15.91
N LEU A 273 -37.95 4.91 15.25
CA LEU A 273 -38.00 4.82 13.79
C LEU A 273 -38.04 6.20 13.12
N GLU A 274 -38.71 7.18 13.72
CA GLU A 274 -38.69 8.58 13.26
C GLU A 274 -37.29 9.19 13.37
N ARG A 275 -36.58 8.93 14.47
CA ARG A 275 -35.19 9.37 14.65
C ARG A 275 -34.28 8.74 13.60
N MET A 276 -34.33 7.43 13.41
CA MET A 276 -33.54 6.72 12.40
C MET A 276 -33.84 7.22 10.98
N ALA A 277 -35.12 7.47 10.66
CA ALA A 277 -35.51 8.03 9.36
C ALA A 277 -34.94 9.43 9.15
N LYS A 278 -34.91 10.27 10.19
CA LYS A 278 -34.31 11.61 10.16
C LYS A 278 -32.80 11.56 9.96
N GLU A 279 -32.11 10.64 10.65
CA GLU A 279 -30.68 10.40 10.46
C GLU A 279 -30.37 9.98 9.01
N LYS A 280 -31.12 9.01 8.46
CA LYS A 280 -30.98 8.59 7.05
C LYS A 280 -31.32 9.68 6.05
N ALA A 281 -32.30 10.54 6.35
CA ALA A 281 -32.59 11.70 5.52
C ALA A 281 -31.42 12.71 5.52
N ALA A 282 -30.79 12.95 6.67
CA ALA A 282 -29.62 13.82 6.77
C ALA A 282 -28.40 13.26 6.01
N GLU A 283 -28.14 11.95 6.13
CA GLU A 283 -27.10 11.25 5.35
C GLU A 283 -27.36 11.38 3.84
N LEU A 284 -28.60 11.12 3.40
CA LEU A 284 -29.00 11.23 2.00
C LEU A 284 -28.76 12.63 1.44
N GLU A 285 -29.17 13.68 2.17
CA GLU A 285 -28.97 15.06 1.74
C GLU A 285 -27.48 15.43 1.69
N LYS A 286 -26.66 14.94 2.64
CA LYS A 286 -25.21 15.10 2.58
C LYS A 286 -24.63 14.47 1.30
N VAL A 287 -25.01 13.24 0.96
CA VAL A 287 -24.53 12.56 -0.25
C VAL A 287 -24.97 13.29 -1.52
N LYS A 288 -26.23 13.74 -1.60
CA LYS A 288 -26.73 14.51 -2.75
C LYS A 288 -25.93 15.79 -2.98
N ARG A 289 -25.67 16.55 -1.91
CA ARG A 289 -24.93 17.83 -1.95
C ARG A 289 -23.45 17.65 -2.27
N THR A 290 -22.85 16.50 -1.95
CA THR A 290 -21.44 16.23 -2.23
C THR A 290 -21.24 15.89 -3.71
N SER A 291 -20.36 16.61 -4.42
CA SER A 291 -20.04 16.28 -5.82
C SER A 291 -19.21 14.99 -5.92
N ILE A 292 -19.25 14.32 -7.08
CA ILE A 292 -18.46 13.09 -7.30
C ILE A 292 -16.95 13.35 -7.19
N GLN A 293 -16.50 14.54 -7.59
CA GLN A 293 -15.14 15.02 -7.42
C GLN A 293 -14.79 15.13 -5.94
N GLN A 294 -15.66 15.77 -5.14
CA GLN A 294 -15.43 15.93 -3.71
C GLN A 294 -15.42 14.58 -2.98
N MET A 295 -16.29 13.64 -3.36
CA MET A 295 -16.26 12.27 -2.82
C MET A 295 -14.91 11.61 -3.07
N TRP A 296 -14.39 11.74 -4.29
CA TRP A 296 -13.09 11.18 -4.64
C TRP A 296 -11.93 11.88 -3.92
N LEU A 297 -11.96 13.21 -3.80
CA LEU A 297 -10.96 13.97 -3.05
C LEU A 297 -10.90 13.55 -1.58
N THR A 298 -12.05 13.31 -0.95
CA THR A 298 -12.12 12.78 0.44
C THR A 298 -11.48 11.41 0.55
N ASP A 299 -11.78 10.49 -0.37
CA ASP A 299 -11.17 9.15 -0.38
C ASP A 299 -9.65 9.21 -0.60
N LEU A 300 -9.18 10.07 -1.52
CA LEU A 300 -7.75 10.28 -1.78
C LEU A 300 -7.03 10.87 -0.57
N LYS A 301 -7.68 11.77 0.17
CA LYS A 301 -7.12 12.31 1.42
C LYS A 301 -6.97 11.23 2.48
N ALA A 302 -8.03 10.45 2.72
CA ALA A 302 -7.98 9.36 3.69
C ALA A 302 -6.86 8.34 3.35
N LEU A 303 -6.71 8.03 2.06
CA LEU A 303 -5.63 7.15 1.59
C LEU A 303 -4.24 7.76 1.80
N GLU A 304 -4.05 9.04 1.47
CA GLU A 304 -2.78 9.74 1.66
C GLU A 304 -2.38 9.79 3.14
N ASP A 305 -3.33 10.14 4.02
CA ASP A 305 -3.10 10.19 5.47
C ASP A 305 -2.66 8.81 6.00
N ALA A 306 -3.28 7.72 5.53
CA ALA A 306 -2.89 6.36 5.87
C ALA A 306 -1.49 5.98 5.35
N ILE A 307 -1.13 6.41 4.13
CA ILE A 307 0.20 6.18 3.56
C ILE A 307 1.28 6.93 4.36
N ILE A 308 1.01 8.17 4.76
CA ILE A 308 1.93 8.96 5.58
C ILE A 308 2.18 8.27 6.91
N ALA A 309 1.13 7.81 7.58
CA ALA A 309 1.25 7.07 8.84
C ALA A 309 2.06 5.76 8.67
N LEU A 310 1.81 5.02 7.59
CA LEU A 310 2.55 3.80 7.27
C LEU A 310 4.06 4.09 7.09
N TYR A 311 4.41 5.13 6.34
CA TYR A 311 5.82 5.47 6.09
C TYR A 311 6.52 6.02 7.35
N ALA A 312 5.80 6.72 8.22
CA ALA A 312 6.32 7.12 9.53
C ALA A 312 6.66 5.90 10.38
N ALA A 313 5.75 4.91 10.44
CA ALA A 313 6.00 3.66 11.15
C ALA A 313 7.20 2.87 10.58
N ASP A 314 7.35 2.82 9.25
CA ASP A 314 8.53 2.20 8.62
C ASP A 314 9.83 2.88 9.06
N ALA A 315 9.85 4.22 9.08
CA ALA A 315 11.02 5.00 9.47
C ALA A 315 11.39 4.78 10.95
N GLU A 316 10.40 4.71 11.83
CA GLU A 316 10.59 4.39 13.25
C GLU A 316 11.14 2.97 13.46
N ALA A 317 10.58 1.98 12.76
CA ALA A 317 11.05 0.60 12.81
C ALA A 317 12.52 0.48 12.31
N ALA A 318 12.84 1.18 11.22
CA ALA A 318 14.21 1.24 10.70
C ALA A 318 15.18 1.86 11.74
N ALA A 319 14.80 2.97 12.37
CA ALA A 319 15.62 3.63 13.40
C ALA A 319 15.83 2.77 14.65
N ALA A 320 14.81 2.02 15.09
CA ALA A 320 14.89 1.11 16.23
C ALA A 320 15.87 -0.04 15.97
N SER A 321 15.84 -0.62 14.76
CA SER A 321 16.75 -1.70 14.36
C SER A 321 18.24 -1.25 14.36
N GLY A 322 18.52 0.00 14.00
CA GLY A 322 19.87 0.57 14.03
C GLY A 322 20.42 0.81 15.44
N ARG A 323 19.56 1.17 16.41
CA ARG A 323 19.97 1.40 17.82
C ARG A 323 20.29 0.10 18.57
N GLY A 324 19.61 -1.01 18.26
CA GLY A 324 19.89 -2.32 18.86
C GLY A 324 21.28 -2.87 18.52
N LYS A 325 21.79 -2.63 17.30
CA LYS A 325 23.15 -3.03 16.88
C LYS A 325 24.26 -2.24 17.57
N LYS A 326 24.10 -0.92 17.82
CA LYS A 326 25.09 -0.11 18.55
C LYS A 326 25.29 -0.55 20.01
N ARG A 327 24.23 -0.98 20.70
CA ARG A 327 24.31 -1.48 22.09
C ARG A 327 25.03 -2.84 22.22
N LYS A 328 24.93 -3.73 21.24
CA LYS A 328 25.66 -5.02 21.25
C LYS A 328 27.15 -4.86 20.88
N ALA A 329 27.50 -3.88 20.05
CA ALA A 329 28.90 -3.60 19.73
C ALA A 329 29.67 -3.00 20.93
N SER A 330 29.04 -2.18 21.77
CA SER A 330 29.68 -1.61 22.96
C SER A 330 29.85 -2.60 24.12
N ALA A 331 29.07 -3.68 24.16
CA ALA A 331 29.13 -4.69 25.22
C ALA A 331 30.25 -5.74 25.03
N ARG A 332 30.79 -5.88 23.81
CA ARG A 332 31.84 -6.88 23.48
C ARG A 332 33.28 -6.34 23.61
N GLY A 333 33.46 -5.08 24.02
CA GLY A 333 34.77 -4.40 24.12
C GLY A 333 35.33 -4.22 25.53
N ARG A 334 34.72 -4.81 26.57
CA ARG A 334 35.24 -4.73 27.95
C ARG A 334 35.37 -6.12 28.54
N GLY A 335 36.58 -6.67 28.48
CA GLY A 335 36.93 -7.90 29.18
C GLY A 335 38.15 -8.60 28.60
N ARG A 336 39.34 -8.00 28.76
CA ARG A 336 40.61 -8.74 28.90
C ARG A 336 41.74 -7.82 29.36
N GLY A 337 42.36 -8.21 30.46
CA GLY A 337 43.44 -7.54 31.20
C GLY A 337 42.99 -7.28 32.64
N ALA A 338 43.61 -7.77 33.70
CA ALA A 338 44.81 -8.58 33.90
C ALA A 338 44.76 -9.16 35.33
N ALA A 339 45.38 -10.32 35.57
CA ALA A 339 46.06 -10.62 36.84
C ALA A 339 46.84 -11.94 36.70
N ALA A 340 48.16 -11.84 36.88
CA ALA A 340 49.11 -12.94 37.01
C ALA A 340 49.62 -13.00 38.46
N GLY A 341 50.04 -14.20 38.89
CA GLY A 341 50.63 -14.59 40.17
C GLY A 341 50.07 -15.97 40.54
N GLY A 342 50.75 -17.11 40.44
CA GLY A 342 52.10 -17.46 40.92
C GLY A 342 51.98 -17.73 42.44
N ASP A 343 52.27 -18.87 43.05
CA ASP A 343 52.87 -20.18 42.73
C ASP A 343 52.36 -21.18 43.80
N GLY A 344 52.57 -22.50 43.62
CA GLY A 344 52.78 -23.40 44.77
C GLY A 344 51.98 -24.72 44.81
N GLU A 345 52.67 -25.79 44.41
CA GLU A 345 52.74 -27.14 45.02
C GLU A 345 51.50 -28.06 45.15
N ASP A 346 51.62 -29.19 44.43
CA ASP A 346 51.53 -30.58 44.89
C ASP A 346 50.30 -31.12 45.63
N GLY A 347 49.77 -32.25 45.14
CA GLY A 347 48.93 -33.14 45.92
C GLY A 347 48.06 -34.09 45.08
N GLU A 348 48.50 -35.34 45.00
CA GLU A 348 47.78 -36.51 44.49
C GLU A 348 46.37 -36.68 45.09
N GLY A 349 45.51 -37.44 44.39
CA GLY A 349 44.39 -38.14 45.03
C GLY A 349 43.15 -38.24 44.17
N GLY A 350 42.99 -39.37 43.48
CA GLY A 350 41.70 -39.79 42.94
C GLY A 350 40.78 -40.40 44.00
N GLU A 351 39.48 -40.32 43.75
CA GLU A 351 38.33 -41.14 44.19
C GLU A 351 37.10 -40.27 43.87
N GLY A 352 36.07 -40.69 43.13
CA GLY A 352 35.30 -41.92 43.23
C GLY A 352 33.95 -41.57 43.88
N GLY A 353 32.82 -41.82 43.18
CA GLY A 353 31.50 -41.83 43.84
C GLY A 353 30.34 -41.25 43.03
N GLU A 354 29.64 -42.18 42.37
CA GLU A 354 28.20 -42.26 42.00
C GLU A 354 27.43 -41.07 41.43
#